data_AF-A0A6G3T9I4-F1
#
_entry.id   AF-A0A6G3T9I4-F1
#
_cell.length_a   1.000
_cell.length_b   1.000
_cell.length_c   1.000
_cell.angle_alpha   90.00
_cell.angle_beta   90.00
_cell.angle_gamma   90.00
#
_symmetry.space_group_name_H-M   'P 1'
#
loop_
_entity.id
_entity.type
_entity.pdbx_description
1 polymer ?
#
loop_
_entity_poly.entity_id
_entity_poly.type
_entity_poly.pdbx_seq_one_letter_code
_entity_poly.pdbx_strand_id
1 'polypeptide(L)' 'MTTRLTTVRAGALTTVQDAGRPGHAHLGVPRSGALDAPAMRLANRLLGNDPDTAVLETTLTGCALRP' A
#
# COMPACT_ATOMS: atom_id res chain seq x y z
N MET A 1 1.76 -2.32 22.81
CA MET A 1 3.09 -2.27 22.17
C MET A 1 2.93 -1.67 20.79
N THR A 2 3.77 -0.72 20.40
CA THR A 2 3.75 -0.15 19.04
C THR A 2 4.74 -0.93 18.19
N THR A 3 4.25 -1.76 17.28
CA THR A 3 5.09 -2.43 16.28
C THR A 3 5.55 -1.40 15.25
N ARG A 4 6.84 -1.40 14.89
CA ARG A 4 7.42 -0.52 13.86
C ARG A 4 8.12 -1.35 12.80
N LEU A 5 8.32 -0.75 11.64
CA LEU A 5 9.17 -1.30 10.57
C LEU A 5 10.20 -0.24 10.19
N THR A 6 11.46 -0.64 10.08
CA THR A 6 12.57 0.17 9.61
C THR A 6 12.92 -0.25 8.19
N THR A 7 12.97 0.70 7.26
CA THR A 7 13.41 0.45 5.88
C THR A 7 14.92 0.28 5.84
N VAL A 8 15.37 -0.89 5.39
CA VAL A 8 16.80 -1.20 5.16
C VAL A 8 17.15 -0.95 3.70
N ARG A 9 16.23 -1.25 2.78
CA ARG A 9 16.36 -1.00 1.34
C ARG A 9 15.00 -0.68 0.75
N ALA A 10 14.89 0.43 0.02
CA ALA A 10 13.61 0.91 -0.51
C ALA A 10 13.07 0.11 -1.71
N GLY A 11 13.94 -0.56 -2.48
CA GLY A 11 13.55 -1.06 -3.81
C GLY A 11 13.50 0.06 -4.85
N ALA A 12 13.01 -0.20 -6.06
CA ALA A 12 12.97 0.81 -7.11
C ALA A 12 11.90 1.89 -6.83
N LEU A 13 10.71 1.46 -6.38
CA LEU A 13 9.67 2.35 -5.87
C LEU A 13 8.81 1.53 -4.90
N THR A 14 8.76 1.96 -3.64
CA THR A 14 7.84 1.40 -2.64
C THR A 14 7.03 2.53 -2.06
N THR A 15 5.71 2.38 -2.08
CA THR A 15 4.76 3.38 -1.57
C THR A 15 3.75 2.74 -0.64
N VAL A 16 3.24 3.52 0.31
CA VAL A 16 2.06 3.11 1.09
C VAL A 16 0.85 3.36 0.22
N GLN A 17 0.03 2.34 -0.01
CA GLN A 17 -1.19 2.42 -0.80
C GLN A 17 -2.38 1.83 -0.05
N ASP A 18 -3.55 2.40 -0.27
CA ASP A 18 -4.84 1.98 0.28
C ASP A 18 -5.91 1.97 -0.84
N ALA A 19 -7.19 2.03 -0.47
CA ALA A 19 -8.32 2.12 -1.43
C ALA A 19 -8.38 3.45 -2.22
N GLY A 20 -7.51 4.41 -1.91
CA GLY A 20 -7.45 5.71 -2.56
C GLY A 20 -8.45 6.72 -2.01
N ARG A 21 -8.69 7.77 -2.81
CA ARG A 21 -9.49 8.96 -2.49
C ARG A 21 -10.47 9.34 -3.62
N PRO A 22 -11.44 8.47 -3.96
CA PRO A 22 -12.41 8.78 -5.02
C PRO A 22 -13.25 10.03 -4.68
N GLY A 23 -13.93 10.59 -5.69
CA GLY A 23 -14.86 11.73 -5.53
C GLY A 23 -14.23 13.13 -5.66
N HIS A 24 -12.90 13.25 -5.61
CA HIS A 24 -12.21 14.55 -5.58
C HIS A 24 -11.67 15.01 -6.95
N ALA A 25 -12.06 14.33 -8.04
CA ALA A 25 -11.58 14.65 -9.39
C ALA A 25 -11.94 16.09 -9.83
N HIS A 26 -13.07 16.61 -9.35
CA HIS A 26 -13.51 17.99 -9.59
C HIS A 26 -12.56 19.05 -9.00
N LEU A 27 -11.68 18.65 -8.08
CA LEU A 27 -10.62 19.48 -7.49
C LEU A 27 -9.23 19.20 -8.10
N GLY A 28 -9.16 18.37 -9.14
CA GLY A 28 -7.89 17.93 -9.73
C GLY A 28 -7.13 16.88 -8.90
N VAL A 29 -7.76 16.28 -7.88
CA VAL A 29 -7.14 15.25 -7.05
C VAL A 29 -7.39 13.86 -7.68
N PRO A 30 -6.34 13.09 -8.01
CA PRO A 30 -6.49 11.77 -8.59
C PRO A 30 -7.03 10.76 -7.56
N ARG A 31 -7.64 9.67 -8.05
CA ARG A 31 -8.13 8.58 -7.19
C ARG A 31 -7.02 7.96 -6.33
N SER A 32 -5.78 7.88 -6.82
CA SER A 32 -4.67 7.22 -6.10
C SER A 32 -5.04 5.79 -5.68
N GLY A 33 -4.44 5.27 -4.61
CA GLY A 33 -4.61 3.91 -4.13
C GLY A 33 -3.74 2.90 -4.88
N ALA A 34 -3.84 1.64 -4.47
CA ALA A 34 -3.08 0.55 -5.07
C ALA A 34 -3.37 0.43 -6.58
N LEU A 35 -2.32 0.21 -7.38
CA LEU A 35 -2.42 0.02 -8.82
C LEU A 35 -3.22 -1.26 -9.14
N ASP A 36 -3.03 -2.32 -8.35
CA ASP A 36 -3.77 -3.58 -8.40
C ASP A 36 -4.59 -3.77 -7.11
N ALA A 37 -5.79 -3.18 -7.08
CA ALA A 37 -6.68 -3.25 -5.93
C ALA A 37 -7.13 -4.70 -5.59
N PRO A 38 -7.43 -5.61 -6.55
CA PRO A 38 -7.66 -7.02 -6.25
C PRO A 38 -6.49 -7.69 -5.50
N ALA A 39 -5.24 -7.44 -5.90
CA ALA A 39 -4.06 -7.99 -5.22
C ALA A 39 -3.91 -7.45 -3.80
N MET A 40 -4.09 -6.13 -3.60
CA MET A 40 -4.10 -5.52 -2.26
C MET A 40 -5.16 -6.17 -1.35
N ARG A 41 -6.41 -6.29 -1.83
CA ARG A 41 -7.50 -6.90 -1.06
C ARG A 41 -7.21 -8.37 -0.75
N LEU A 42 -6.58 -9.11 -1.66
CA LEU A 42 -6.16 -10.49 -1.41
C LEU A 42 -5.10 -10.55 -0.30
N ALA A 43 -4.07 -9.71 -0.35
CA ALA A 43 -3.02 -9.66 0.68
C ALA A 43 -3.59 -9.35 2.07
N ASN A 44 -4.49 -8.37 2.16
CA ASN A 44 -5.18 -8.06 3.42
C ASN A 44 -6.03 -9.22 3.93
N ARG A 45 -6.81 -9.88 3.06
CA ARG A 45 -7.60 -11.05 3.45
C ARG A 45 -6.74 -12.20 3.96
N LEU A 46 -5.57 -12.45 3.37
CA LEU A 46 -4.64 -13.50 3.83
C LEU A 46 -4.14 -13.28 5.25
N LEU A 47 -4.12 -12.03 5.73
CA LEU A 47 -3.73 -11.66 7.10
C LEU A 47 -4.93 -11.45 8.03
N GLY A 48 -6.16 -11.58 7.53
CA GLY A 48 -7.38 -11.30 8.30
C GLY A 48 -7.65 -9.82 8.54
N ASN A 49 -6.99 -8.93 7.78
CA ASN A 49 -7.21 -7.48 7.87
C ASN A 49 -8.51 -7.07 7.14
N ASP A 50 -8.99 -5.86 7.45
CA ASP A 50 -9.99 -5.20 6.62
C ASP A 50 -9.45 -5.08 5.17
N PRO A 51 -10.25 -5.38 4.12
CA PRO A 51 -9.80 -5.39 2.73
C PRO A 51 -9.12 -4.10 2.26
N ASP A 52 -9.50 -2.96 2.84
CA ASP A 52 -9.02 -1.62 2.45
C ASP A 52 -7.91 -1.07 3.37
N THR A 53 -7.36 -1.93 4.25
CA THR A 53 -6.17 -1.62 5.06
C THR A 53 -4.98 -1.26 4.17
N ALA A 54 -4.21 -0.24 4.55
CA ALA A 54 -3.04 0.18 3.79
C ALA A 54 -1.96 -0.90 3.71
N VAL A 55 -1.32 -1.03 2.54
CA VAL A 55 -0.24 -1.96 2.24
C VAL A 55 1.00 -1.21 1.74
N LEU A 56 2.13 -1.93 1.65
CA LEU A 56 3.29 -1.48 0.89
C LEU A 56 3.21 -2.03 -0.53
N GLU A 57 3.04 -1.16 -1.52
CA GLU A 57 3.11 -1.51 -2.94
C GLU A 57 4.54 -1.32 -3.44
N THR A 58 5.15 -2.39 -3.96
CA THR A 58 6.51 -2.38 -4.50
C THR A 58 6.51 -2.53 -6.01
N THR A 59 7.26 -1.69 -6.73
CA THR A 59 7.38 -1.72 -8.19
C THR A 59 8.78 -2.19 -8.61
N LEU A 60 8.84 -3.11 -9.59
CA LEU A 60 10.06 -3.74 -10.15
C LEU A 60 10.91 -4.56 -9.18
N THR A 61 11.46 -3.92 -8.14
CA THR A 61 12.29 -4.60 -7.12
C THR A 61 11.71 -4.34 -5.73
N GLY A 62 11.51 -5.40 -4.95
CA GLY A 62 10.93 -5.32 -3.62
C GLY A 62 11.81 -4.59 -2.59
N CYS A 63 11.23 -4.17 -1.47
CA CYS A 63 11.94 -3.56 -0.34
C CYS A 63 12.53 -4.60 0.64
N ALA A 64 13.34 -4.14 1.58
CA ALA A 64 13.77 -4.92 2.75
C ALA A 64 13.46 -4.14 4.04
N LEU A 65 12.83 -4.81 4.99
CA LEU A 65 12.30 -4.23 6.22
C LEU A 65 12.81 -4.99 7.44
N ARG A 66 12.98 -4.28 8.57
CA ARG A 66 13.30 -4.85 9.88
C ARG A 66 12.25 -4.40 10.92
N PRO A 67 11.76 -5.28 11.80
CA PRO A 67 10.87 -4.89 12.90
C PRO A 67 11.55 -4.01 13.96
#